data_AF-A0A821W4P5-F1
#
_entry.id   AF-A0A821W4P5-F1
#
_cell.length_a   1.000
_cell.length_b   1.000
_cell.length_c   1.000
_cell.angle_alpha   90.00
_cell.angle_beta   90.00
_cell.angle_gamma   90.00
#
_symmetry.space_group_name_H-M   'P 1'
#
loop_
_entity.id
_entity.type
_entity.pdbx_description
1 polymer ?
#
loop_
_entity_poly.entity_id
_entity_poly.type
_entity_poly.pdbx_seq_one_letter_code
_entity_poly.pdbx_strand_id
1 'polypeptide(L)'
;MEELDAAIDVHGNTSLHIATRNGYPSIVKLLLQRGVCRNIINGNGQTAEQEASCEAIQSLFKTNYRPPPEANANGSYFVARTTEVEMWLDSYEHAYRISVQNQEYLKRWLIKIPYVKLIDELEQGYITTLNDLPPDFIQTLKMHMQKAKETESPEPLVKAYTEQQYFSSRLNTDLALLGSDFRFRSSQPTSPTFTYRDNEAPREVGQYIYAAILIHHHRLEQYHYADKTYRGMNITSDDFKTYAVGNIVLTRSFLSTSKERHVAEFYLNFDNFSSRLPVICIYTVKNPSSSLDITEMSQYKSEKEVLIVPFTAFEIVSVRENIDAMFHDERCLCEIELVECQQKPGWKT
;
A
#
# COMPACT_ATOMS: atom_id res chain seq x y z
N MET A 1 -4.32 -14.68 -20.50
CA MET A 1 -3.24 -14.23 -19.59
C MET A 1 -2.94 -15.43 -18.72
N GLU A 2 -2.10 -16.36 -19.20
CA GLU A 2 -2.13 -17.77 -18.73
C GLU A 2 -0.76 -18.46 -18.63
N GLU A 3 0.36 -17.81 -18.97
CA GLU A 3 1.61 -18.51 -19.33
C GLU A 3 2.82 -18.36 -18.38
N LEU A 4 2.66 -17.85 -17.15
CA LEU A 4 3.77 -17.86 -16.16
C LEU A 4 3.65 -18.88 -15.02
N ASP A 5 2.45 -19.35 -14.67
CA ASP A 5 2.21 -20.15 -13.45
C ASP A 5 1.80 -21.63 -13.67
N ALA A 6 1.74 -22.13 -14.90
CA ALA A 6 1.13 -23.45 -15.19
C ALA A 6 2.00 -24.47 -15.96
N ALA A 7 3.18 -24.10 -16.47
CA ALA A 7 4.03 -25.04 -17.22
C ALA A 7 4.81 -25.97 -16.27
N ILE A 8 4.26 -27.17 -16.04
CA ILE A 8 4.91 -28.27 -15.30
C ILE A 8 5.51 -29.32 -16.25
N ASP A 9 6.60 -29.95 -15.84
CA ASP A 9 7.17 -31.11 -16.54
C ASP A 9 6.38 -32.41 -16.26
N VAL A 10 6.82 -33.53 -16.86
CA VAL A 10 6.21 -34.86 -16.68
C VAL A 10 6.30 -35.42 -15.24
N HIS A 11 7.00 -34.72 -14.35
CA HIS A 11 7.15 -35.03 -12.93
C HIS A 11 6.48 -33.97 -12.03
N GLY A 12 5.72 -33.03 -12.60
CA GLY A 12 5.07 -31.94 -11.86
C GLY A 12 6.01 -30.80 -11.42
N ASN A 13 7.27 -30.79 -11.88
CA ASN A 13 8.19 -29.71 -11.54
C ASN A 13 7.87 -28.45 -12.33
N THR A 14 7.83 -27.31 -11.64
CA THR A 14 7.88 -26.00 -12.29
C THR A 14 9.33 -25.61 -12.63
N SER A 15 9.50 -24.58 -13.46
CA SER A 15 10.80 -23.93 -13.71
C SER A 15 11.57 -23.57 -12.43
N LEU A 16 10.85 -23.18 -11.37
CA LEU A 16 11.42 -22.84 -10.05
C LEU A 16 11.96 -24.07 -9.30
N HIS A 17 11.31 -25.24 -9.38
CA HIS A 17 11.84 -26.49 -8.84
C HIS A 17 13.17 -26.85 -9.53
N ILE A 18 13.19 -26.80 -10.87
CA ILE A 18 14.36 -27.17 -11.68
C ILE A 18 15.55 -26.23 -11.40
N ALA A 19 15.32 -24.92 -11.30
CA ALA A 19 16.37 -23.95 -10.98
C ALA A 19 16.95 -24.15 -9.56
N THR A 20 16.09 -24.54 -8.61
CA THR A 20 16.44 -24.72 -7.20
C THR A 20 17.22 -26.01 -6.94
N ARG A 21 16.76 -27.12 -7.53
CA ARG A 21 17.42 -28.43 -7.49
C ARG A 21 18.79 -28.43 -8.16
N ASN A 22 18.96 -27.68 -9.25
CA ASN A 22 20.24 -27.57 -9.95
C ASN A 22 21.18 -26.49 -9.37
N GLY A 23 20.74 -25.74 -8.35
CA GLY A 23 21.60 -24.78 -7.65
C GLY A 23 21.94 -23.53 -8.46
N TYR A 24 20.97 -22.96 -9.18
CA TYR A 24 21.16 -21.76 -9.99
C TYR A 24 20.64 -20.50 -9.28
N PRO A 25 21.42 -19.86 -8.38
CA PRO A 25 20.93 -18.79 -7.52
C PRO A 25 20.40 -17.60 -8.32
N SER A 26 21.05 -17.22 -9.42
CA SER A 26 20.60 -16.10 -10.27
C SER A 26 19.25 -16.38 -10.95
N ILE A 27 19.00 -17.64 -11.35
CA ILE A 27 17.74 -18.05 -11.97
C ILE A 27 16.64 -18.17 -10.91
N VAL A 28 16.95 -18.73 -9.73
CA VAL A 28 16.02 -18.76 -8.59
C VAL A 28 15.63 -17.34 -8.18
N LYS A 29 16.60 -16.42 -8.03
CA LYS A 29 16.32 -14.99 -7.78
C LYS A 29 15.40 -14.42 -8.86
N LEU A 30 15.72 -14.61 -10.15
CA LEU A 30 14.92 -14.09 -11.26
C LEU A 30 13.48 -14.65 -11.27
N LEU A 31 13.29 -15.95 -11.04
CA LEU A 31 11.96 -16.58 -11.04
C LEU A 31 11.12 -16.16 -9.82
N LEU A 32 11.74 -16.06 -8.64
CA LEU A 32 11.06 -15.50 -7.46
C LEU A 32 10.76 -14.00 -7.70
N GLN A 33 11.65 -13.27 -8.37
CA GLN A 33 11.43 -11.95 -8.97
C GLN A 33 10.47 -11.96 -10.18
N ARG A 34 9.72 -13.02 -10.47
CA ARG A 34 8.59 -12.94 -11.41
C ARG A 34 7.26 -13.35 -10.79
N GLY A 35 7.23 -13.52 -9.46
CA GLY A 35 6.01 -13.85 -8.73
C GLY A 35 5.53 -15.28 -8.92
N VAL A 36 6.35 -16.14 -9.54
CA VAL A 36 6.09 -17.56 -9.75
C VAL A 36 5.64 -18.20 -8.44
N CYS A 37 4.52 -18.93 -8.48
CA CYS A 37 3.90 -19.52 -7.31
C CYS A 37 4.87 -20.46 -6.55
N ARG A 38 5.33 -20.01 -5.39
CA ARG A 38 6.29 -20.70 -4.51
C ARG A 38 5.75 -21.99 -3.89
N ASN A 39 4.42 -22.10 -3.78
CA ASN A 39 3.73 -23.15 -3.02
C ASN A 39 3.23 -24.32 -3.89
N ILE A 40 3.56 -24.34 -5.19
CA ILE A 40 3.26 -25.50 -6.05
C ILE A 40 4.08 -26.70 -5.56
N ILE A 41 3.43 -27.85 -5.46
CA ILE A 41 4.05 -29.14 -5.13
C ILE A 41 4.28 -29.96 -6.39
N ASN A 42 5.46 -30.58 -6.50
CA ASN A 42 5.77 -31.50 -7.58
C ASN A 42 5.25 -32.94 -7.31
N GLY A 43 5.52 -33.87 -8.23
CA GLY A 43 5.15 -35.28 -8.11
C GLY A 43 5.81 -36.03 -6.96
N ASN A 44 6.84 -35.46 -6.32
CA ASN A 44 7.43 -35.98 -5.08
C ASN A 44 6.70 -35.47 -3.82
N GLY A 45 5.69 -34.60 -3.97
CA GLY A 45 4.98 -33.93 -2.87
C GLY A 45 5.79 -32.80 -2.23
N GLN A 46 6.82 -32.29 -2.90
CA GLN A 46 7.74 -31.28 -2.39
C GLN A 46 7.50 -29.93 -3.07
N THR A 47 7.71 -28.82 -2.35
CA THR A 47 7.77 -27.48 -2.94
C THR A 47 9.17 -27.19 -3.49
N ALA A 48 9.30 -26.16 -4.31
CA ALA A 48 10.60 -25.76 -4.85
C ALA A 48 11.63 -25.44 -3.74
N GLU A 49 11.22 -24.83 -2.61
CA GLU A 49 12.10 -24.57 -1.46
C GLU A 49 12.67 -25.86 -0.82
N GLN A 50 11.88 -26.94 -0.86
CA GLN A 50 12.25 -28.23 -0.26
C GLN A 50 13.18 -29.05 -1.17
N GLU A 51 13.15 -28.80 -2.47
CA GLU A 51 14.09 -29.36 -3.46
C GLU A 51 15.41 -28.54 -3.54
N ALA A 52 15.71 -27.68 -2.56
CA ALA A 52 16.91 -26.85 -2.57
C ALA A 52 18.21 -27.65 -2.41
N SER A 53 19.07 -27.52 -3.42
CA SER A 53 20.41 -28.13 -3.47
C SER A 53 21.35 -27.72 -2.32
N CYS A 54 21.15 -26.54 -1.72
CA CYS A 54 21.90 -26.10 -0.54
C CYS A 54 21.16 -25.00 0.24
N GLU A 55 21.61 -24.75 1.48
CA GLU A 55 21.07 -23.71 2.37
C GLU A 55 21.13 -22.30 1.76
N ALA A 56 22.15 -22.01 0.94
CA ALA A 56 22.28 -20.72 0.26
C ALA A 56 21.22 -20.51 -0.84
N ILE A 57 20.67 -21.58 -1.43
CA ILE A 57 19.53 -21.48 -2.34
C ILE A 57 18.23 -21.41 -1.53
N GLN A 58 18.11 -22.20 -0.47
CA GLN A 58 16.94 -22.15 0.42
C GLN A 58 16.75 -20.77 1.06
N SER A 59 17.84 -20.05 1.40
CA SER A 59 17.77 -18.68 1.92
C SER A 59 17.19 -17.66 0.92
N LEU A 60 17.19 -17.97 -0.38
CA LEU A 60 16.52 -17.15 -1.40
C LEU A 60 14.99 -17.20 -1.28
N PHE A 61 14.43 -18.30 -0.77
CA PHE A 61 12.99 -18.40 -0.47
C PHE A 61 12.63 -17.62 0.78
N LYS A 62 13.52 -17.56 1.78
CA LYS A 62 13.40 -16.66 2.94
C LYS A 62 13.53 -15.18 2.55
N THR A 63 14.08 -14.88 1.36
CA THR A 63 14.10 -13.54 0.79
C THR A 63 12.78 -13.24 0.08
N ASN A 64 12.12 -12.15 0.44
CA ASN A 64 10.89 -11.68 -0.20
C ASN A 64 11.19 -11.04 -1.58
N TYR A 65 11.63 -11.86 -2.54
CA TYR A 65 11.40 -11.51 -3.94
C TYR A 65 9.89 -11.50 -4.19
N ARG A 66 9.34 -10.30 -4.11
CA ARG A 66 8.21 -9.87 -4.93
C ARG A 66 8.67 -9.86 -6.40
N PRO A 67 7.78 -10.09 -7.37
CA PRO A 67 8.05 -9.61 -8.72
C PRO A 67 8.33 -8.10 -8.69
N PRO A 68 9.48 -7.61 -9.21
CA PRO A 68 9.45 -6.35 -9.93
C PRO A 68 8.33 -6.49 -10.95
N PRO A 69 7.50 -5.45 -11.15
CA PRO A 69 6.45 -5.48 -12.15
C PRO A 69 6.95 -6.10 -13.44
N GLU A 70 6.33 -7.21 -13.86
CA GLU A 70 6.61 -7.72 -15.19
C GLU A 70 6.39 -6.58 -16.18
N ALA A 71 7.19 -6.54 -17.25
CA ALA A 71 7.19 -5.45 -18.22
C ALA A 71 5.93 -5.42 -19.13
N ASN A 72 4.78 -5.78 -18.58
CA ASN A 72 3.51 -5.20 -18.98
C ASN A 72 3.43 -3.73 -18.49
N ALA A 73 2.65 -2.92 -19.19
CA ALA A 73 2.71 -1.47 -19.07
C ALA A 73 1.92 -0.86 -17.89
N ASN A 74 1.45 -1.63 -16.88
CA ASN A 74 0.37 -1.19 -15.97
C ASN A 74 0.78 -0.82 -14.52
N GLY A 75 1.00 -1.79 -13.62
CA GLY A 75 1.16 -1.52 -12.16
C GLY A 75 2.61 -1.51 -11.64
N SER A 76 2.97 -0.63 -10.71
CA SER A 76 4.14 -0.73 -9.81
C SER A 76 3.68 -0.26 -8.44
N TYR A 77 3.94 -1.05 -7.40
CA TYR A 77 3.24 -0.90 -6.12
C TYR A 77 3.64 0.35 -5.31
N PHE A 78 4.76 0.98 -5.68
CA PHE A 78 5.26 2.20 -5.05
C PHE A 78 5.57 3.31 -6.06
N VAL A 79 5.26 3.10 -7.35
CA VAL A 79 5.63 4.00 -8.44
C VAL A 79 4.43 4.24 -9.33
N ALA A 80 3.85 5.43 -9.24
CA ALA A 80 2.78 5.88 -10.12
C ALA A 80 3.24 5.78 -11.59
N ARG A 81 2.45 5.10 -12.43
CA ARG A 81 2.57 5.27 -13.88
C ARG A 81 1.80 6.52 -14.30
N THR A 82 2.55 7.43 -14.90
CA THR A 82 2.17 8.37 -15.96
C THR A 82 0.72 8.19 -16.45
N THR A 83 -0.19 9.14 -16.27
CA THR A 83 -0.03 10.60 -16.09
C THR A 83 -0.81 11.14 -14.88
N GLU A 84 -0.18 12.03 -14.11
CA GLU A 84 -0.82 13.05 -13.26
C GLU A 84 -2.20 12.69 -12.66
N VAL A 85 -2.18 11.85 -11.62
CA VAL A 85 -2.86 12.32 -10.40
C VAL A 85 -1.80 13.12 -9.66
N GLU A 86 -2.02 14.43 -9.58
CA GLU A 86 -1.20 15.36 -8.81
C GLU A 86 -0.85 14.73 -7.46
N MET A 87 0.44 14.60 -7.18
CA MET A 87 1.09 14.17 -5.93
C MET A 87 0.24 13.33 -4.95
N TRP A 88 0.70 12.13 -4.57
CA TRP A 88 0.18 11.30 -3.45
C TRP A 88 -0.05 12.03 -2.10
N LEU A 89 0.47 13.25 -2.04
CA LEU A 89 0.54 14.18 -0.96
C LEU A 89 -0.05 15.51 -1.44
N ASP A 90 -1.16 15.95 -0.86
CA ASP A 90 -1.61 17.32 -1.11
C ASP A 90 -0.73 18.30 -0.33
N SER A 91 -0.27 19.37 -0.97
CA SER A 91 0.42 20.47 -0.31
C SER A 91 -0.55 21.63 -0.08
N TYR A 92 -0.83 21.95 1.18
CA TYR A 92 -1.61 23.14 1.56
C TYR A 92 -0.91 23.87 2.70
N GLU A 93 -0.95 25.21 2.69
CA GLU A 93 -0.58 26.06 3.82
C GLU A 93 -1.23 25.61 5.15
N HIS A 94 -2.45 25.06 5.05
CA HIS A 94 -3.28 24.62 6.17
C HIS A 94 -3.48 23.09 6.23
N ALA A 95 -2.56 22.30 5.67
CA ALA A 95 -2.69 20.83 5.54
C ALA A 95 -3.05 20.11 6.85
N TYR A 96 -2.51 20.51 8.00
CA TYR A 96 -2.87 19.92 9.30
C TYR A 96 -4.34 20.16 9.69
N ARG A 97 -4.90 21.35 9.42
CA ARG A 97 -6.32 21.62 9.68
C ARG A 97 -7.21 20.77 8.76
N ILE A 98 -6.78 20.57 7.51
CA ILE A 98 -7.48 19.75 6.51
C ILE A 98 -7.46 18.27 6.94
N SER A 99 -6.32 17.76 7.43
CA SER A 99 -6.17 16.45 8.08
C SER A 99 -7.20 16.24 9.20
N VAL A 100 -7.20 17.10 10.23
CA VAL A 100 -8.10 16.99 11.39
C VAL A 100 -9.57 17.03 10.97
N GLN A 101 -9.94 17.92 10.04
CA GLN A 101 -11.32 18.03 9.56
C GLN A 101 -11.77 16.80 8.74
N ASN A 102 -10.88 16.20 7.96
CA ASN A 102 -11.17 14.95 7.23
C ASN A 102 -11.35 13.77 8.20
N GLN A 103 -10.43 13.63 9.16
CA GLN A 103 -10.47 12.60 10.20
C GLN A 103 -11.77 12.68 11.02
N GLU A 104 -12.13 13.85 11.54
CA GLU A 104 -13.39 14.03 12.28
C GLU A 104 -14.65 13.88 11.41
N TYR A 105 -14.55 14.04 10.08
CA TYR A 105 -15.66 13.77 9.17
C TYR A 105 -15.87 12.26 8.97
N LEU A 106 -14.81 11.49 8.71
CA LEU A 106 -14.88 10.02 8.59
C LEU A 106 -15.37 9.36 9.89
N LYS A 107 -14.84 9.80 11.04
CA LYS A 107 -15.20 9.29 12.37
C LYS A 107 -16.69 9.39 12.67
N ARG A 108 -17.38 10.42 12.17
CA ARG A 108 -18.83 10.58 12.34
C ARG A 108 -19.63 9.45 11.71
N TRP A 109 -19.17 8.87 10.60
CA TRP A 109 -19.84 7.74 9.96
C TRP A 109 -19.81 6.51 10.87
N LEU A 110 -18.65 6.19 11.45
CA LEU A 110 -18.47 5.07 12.38
C LEU A 110 -19.26 5.24 13.69
N ILE A 111 -19.56 6.48 14.10
CA ILE A 111 -20.40 6.77 15.28
C ILE A 111 -21.91 6.69 14.96
N LYS A 112 -22.33 7.11 13.77
CA LYS A 112 -23.76 7.35 13.42
C LYS A 112 -24.38 6.27 12.54
N ILE A 113 -23.60 5.30 12.04
CA ILE A 113 -24.05 4.33 11.04
C ILE A 113 -23.62 2.93 11.50
N PRO A 114 -24.55 1.96 11.64
CA PRO A 114 -24.21 0.57 11.99
C PRO A 114 -23.16 -0.03 11.05
N TYR A 115 -22.17 -0.74 11.62
CA TYR A 115 -21.04 -1.31 10.88
C TYR A 115 -21.48 -2.16 9.68
N VAL A 116 -22.46 -3.05 9.86
CA VAL A 116 -22.99 -3.90 8.78
C VAL A 116 -23.51 -3.08 7.58
N LYS A 117 -24.19 -1.94 7.83
CA LYS A 117 -24.66 -1.05 6.75
C LYS A 117 -23.52 -0.38 5.99
N LEU A 118 -22.42 -0.07 6.67
CA LEU A 118 -21.21 0.46 6.00
C LEU A 118 -20.57 -0.60 5.11
N ILE A 119 -20.52 -1.86 5.55
CA ILE A 119 -20.00 -2.96 4.72
C ILE A 119 -20.94 -3.29 3.54
N ASP A 120 -22.26 -3.25 3.73
CA ASP A 120 -23.21 -3.46 2.64
C ASP A 120 -23.10 -2.38 1.55
N GLU A 121 -22.99 -1.10 1.92
CA GLU A 121 -22.75 0.00 0.96
C GLU A 121 -21.37 -0.10 0.31
N LEU A 122 -20.34 -0.49 1.05
CA LEU A 122 -19.00 -0.76 0.51
C LEU A 122 -19.05 -1.90 -0.54
N GLU A 123 -19.76 -2.98 -0.26
CA GLU A 123 -19.87 -4.13 -1.17
C GLU A 123 -20.68 -3.79 -2.44
N GLN A 124 -21.82 -3.11 -2.28
CA GLN A 124 -22.76 -2.82 -3.37
C GLN A 124 -22.34 -1.58 -4.17
N GLY A 125 -22.05 -0.47 -3.48
CA GLY A 125 -21.74 0.84 -4.06
C GLY A 125 -20.28 1.03 -4.47
N TYR A 126 -19.36 0.12 -4.09
CA TYR A 126 -17.96 0.18 -4.50
C TYR A 126 -17.40 -1.14 -5.04
N ILE A 127 -17.30 -2.21 -4.23
CA ILE A 127 -16.64 -3.47 -4.67
C ILE A 127 -17.29 -4.06 -5.93
N THR A 128 -18.63 -4.04 -6.03
CA THR A 128 -19.37 -4.55 -7.20
C THR A 128 -19.20 -3.66 -8.46
N THR A 129 -18.67 -2.45 -8.32
CA THR A 129 -18.43 -1.52 -9.45
C THR A 129 -17.05 -1.65 -10.10
N LEU A 130 -16.13 -2.41 -9.47
CA LEU A 130 -14.74 -2.61 -9.90
C LEU A 130 -14.61 -3.59 -11.09
N ASN A 131 -15.38 -3.35 -12.15
CA ASN A 131 -15.55 -4.23 -13.33
C ASN A 131 -14.28 -4.40 -14.19
N ASP A 132 -13.24 -3.61 -13.93
CA ASP A 132 -11.90 -3.70 -14.50
C ASP A 132 -11.03 -4.78 -13.82
N LEU A 133 -11.41 -5.24 -12.63
CA LEU A 133 -10.74 -6.33 -11.92
C LEU A 133 -11.27 -7.70 -12.39
N PRO A 134 -10.44 -8.77 -12.39
CA PRO A 134 -10.92 -10.07 -12.85
C PRO A 134 -11.98 -10.66 -11.90
N PRO A 135 -12.99 -11.41 -12.40
CA PRO A 135 -14.14 -11.84 -11.60
C PRO A 135 -13.79 -12.59 -10.31
N ASP A 136 -12.79 -13.47 -10.33
CA ASP A 136 -12.36 -14.25 -9.16
C ASP A 136 -11.78 -13.38 -8.04
N PHE A 137 -11.14 -12.25 -8.39
CA PHE A 137 -10.66 -11.25 -7.44
C PHE A 137 -11.84 -10.53 -6.79
N ILE A 138 -12.83 -10.10 -7.59
CA ILE A 138 -14.06 -9.48 -7.07
C ILE A 138 -14.80 -10.45 -6.13
N GLN A 139 -14.89 -11.73 -6.50
CA GLN A 139 -15.51 -12.75 -5.65
C GLN A 139 -14.74 -12.94 -4.33
N THR A 140 -13.41 -12.90 -4.37
CA THR A 140 -12.56 -12.95 -3.16
C THR A 140 -12.76 -11.73 -2.27
N LEU A 141 -12.87 -10.53 -2.84
CA LEU A 141 -13.20 -9.31 -2.09
C LEU A 141 -14.58 -9.40 -1.44
N LYS A 142 -15.59 -9.94 -2.14
CA LYS A 142 -16.93 -10.18 -1.59
C LYS A 142 -16.93 -11.18 -0.43
N MET A 143 -16.12 -12.24 -0.50
CA MET A 143 -15.94 -13.15 0.65
C MET A 143 -15.36 -12.44 1.87
N HIS A 144 -14.42 -11.50 1.69
CA HIS A 144 -13.91 -10.67 2.79
C HIS A 144 -14.96 -9.72 3.34
N MET A 145 -15.79 -9.08 2.50
CA MET A 145 -16.91 -8.24 2.97
C MET A 145 -17.94 -9.06 3.76
N GLN A 146 -18.31 -10.25 3.28
CA GLN A 146 -19.24 -11.13 3.97
C GLN A 146 -18.70 -11.58 5.33
N LYS A 147 -17.42 -12.02 5.38
CA LYS A 147 -16.76 -12.39 6.64
C LYS A 147 -16.67 -11.21 7.62
N ALA A 148 -16.46 -9.99 7.12
CA ALA A 148 -16.44 -8.79 7.94
C ALA A 148 -17.81 -8.53 8.59
N LYS A 149 -18.92 -8.69 7.85
CA LYS A 149 -20.29 -8.62 8.37
C LYS A 149 -20.56 -9.68 9.43
N GLU A 150 -20.26 -10.95 9.13
CA GLU A 150 -20.53 -12.09 10.01
C GLU A 150 -19.77 -12.04 11.34
N THR A 151 -18.56 -11.48 11.34
CA THR A 151 -17.70 -11.41 12.53
C THR A 151 -17.72 -10.05 13.23
N GLU A 152 -18.42 -9.07 12.66
CA GLU A 152 -18.35 -7.64 13.00
C GLU A 152 -16.90 -7.17 13.22
N SER A 153 -15.99 -7.63 12.35
CA SER A 153 -14.53 -7.36 12.44
C SER A 153 -14.04 -6.65 11.18
N PRO A 154 -13.14 -5.66 11.30
CA PRO A 154 -12.48 -5.01 10.16
C PRO A 154 -11.24 -5.79 9.67
N GLU A 155 -10.78 -6.81 10.38
CA GLU A 155 -9.59 -7.60 10.00
C GLU A 155 -9.68 -8.24 8.59
N PRO A 156 -10.85 -8.73 8.11
CA PRO A 156 -10.98 -9.21 6.73
C PRO A 156 -10.77 -8.10 5.69
N LEU A 157 -11.07 -6.84 6.01
CA LEU A 157 -10.76 -5.71 5.12
C LEU A 157 -9.25 -5.51 5.08
N VAL A 158 -8.56 -5.44 6.22
CA VAL A 158 -7.09 -5.35 6.26
C VAL A 158 -6.42 -6.48 5.47
N LYS A 159 -6.94 -7.71 5.58
CA LYS A 159 -6.46 -8.83 4.76
C LYS A 159 -6.72 -8.59 3.26
N ALA A 160 -7.92 -8.15 2.87
CA ALA A 160 -8.24 -7.83 1.48
C ALA A 160 -7.31 -6.76 0.87
N TYR A 161 -6.86 -5.78 1.66
CA TYR A 161 -5.89 -4.77 1.22
C TYR A 161 -4.52 -5.39 0.89
N THR A 162 -4.02 -6.30 1.73
CA THR A 162 -2.66 -6.86 1.63
C THR A 162 -2.57 -8.05 0.67
N GLU A 163 -3.62 -8.87 0.59
CA GLU A 163 -3.68 -10.09 -0.23
C GLU A 163 -3.82 -9.78 -1.72
N GLN A 164 -4.45 -8.66 -2.09
CA GLN A 164 -4.86 -8.38 -3.47
C GLN A 164 -4.23 -7.09 -4.02
N GLN A 165 -3.06 -7.23 -4.68
CA GLN A 165 -2.32 -6.10 -5.25
C GLN A 165 -3.16 -5.21 -6.19
N TYR A 166 -4.04 -5.81 -7.00
CA TYR A 166 -4.92 -5.04 -7.88
C TYR A 166 -5.92 -4.18 -7.10
N PHE A 167 -6.45 -4.70 -5.99
CA PHE A 167 -7.42 -3.99 -5.16
C PHE A 167 -6.77 -2.83 -4.40
N SER A 168 -5.64 -3.03 -3.71
CA SER A 168 -4.95 -1.94 -3.01
C SER A 168 -4.45 -0.86 -3.97
N SER A 169 -3.96 -1.22 -5.16
CA SER A 169 -3.62 -0.26 -6.21
C SER A 169 -4.84 0.55 -6.67
N ARG A 170 -5.99 -0.11 -6.89
CA ARG A 170 -7.21 0.56 -7.36
C ARG A 170 -7.84 1.45 -6.28
N LEU A 171 -7.97 0.94 -5.05
CA LEU A 171 -8.45 1.68 -3.89
C LEU A 171 -7.64 2.95 -3.64
N ASN A 172 -6.30 2.84 -3.65
CA ASN A 172 -5.44 4.00 -3.47
C ASN A 172 -5.57 5.02 -4.62
N THR A 173 -5.83 4.56 -5.84
CA THR A 173 -6.11 5.44 -6.99
C THR A 173 -7.43 6.18 -6.80
N ASP A 174 -8.52 5.48 -6.43
CA ASP A 174 -9.85 6.06 -6.22
C ASP A 174 -9.91 7.01 -5.00
N LEU A 175 -9.09 6.77 -3.97
CA LEU A 175 -8.83 7.70 -2.87
C LEU A 175 -8.07 8.93 -3.37
N ALA A 176 -7.04 8.75 -4.20
CA ALA A 176 -6.27 9.86 -4.73
C ALA A 176 -7.11 10.81 -5.60
N LEU A 177 -8.13 10.34 -6.33
CA LEU A 177 -8.95 11.17 -7.24
C LEU A 177 -9.60 12.41 -6.59
N LEU A 178 -10.13 12.30 -5.36
CA LEU A 178 -10.62 13.48 -4.62
C LEU A 178 -9.61 13.97 -3.59
N GLY A 179 -8.69 13.11 -3.13
CA GLY A 179 -7.67 13.45 -2.15
C GLY A 179 -8.27 14.08 -0.89
N SER A 180 -7.58 15.08 -0.36
CA SER A 180 -8.00 15.74 0.89
C SER A 180 -9.20 16.68 0.75
N ASP A 181 -9.67 16.94 -0.47
CA ASP A 181 -10.86 17.74 -0.74
C ASP A 181 -12.17 16.92 -0.73
N PHE A 182 -12.10 15.61 -0.50
CA PHE A 182 -13.28 14.73 -0.50
C PHE A 182 -14.41 15.25 0.41
N ARG A 183 -14.10 15.73 1.63
CA ARG A 183 -15.13 16.24 2.57
C ARG A 183 -15.90 17.44 2.02
N PHE A 184 -15.25 18.28 1.21
CA PHE A 184 -15.91 19.43 0.60
C PHE A 184 -16.85 18.97 -0.50
N ARG A 185 -16.39 18.07 -1.39
CA ARG A 185 -17.24 17.52 -2.45
C ARG A 185 -18.41 16.70 -1.89
N SER A 186 -18.20 15.91 -0.83
CA SER A 186 -19.24 15.13 -0.15
C SER A 186 -20.20 15.97 0.70
N SER A 187 -20.04 17.29 0.75
CA SER A 187 -20.89 18.21 1.52
C SER A 187 -21.54 19.33 0.70
N GLN A 188 -21.33 19.37 -0.63
CA GLN A 188 -21.96 20.39 -1.47
C GLN A 188 -23.46 20.10 -1.71
N PRO A 189 -24.35 21.11 -1.55
CA PRO A 189 -25.80 20.94 -1.64
C PRO A 189 -26.36 20.78 -3.08
N THR A 190 -25.50 20.88 -4.10
CA THR A 190 -25.89 20.80 -5.52
C THR A 190 -25.99 19.37 -6.05
N SER A 191 -25.54 18.37 -5.30
CA SER A 191 -25.80 16.96 -5.62
C SER A 191 -26.95 16.41 -4.76
N PRO A 192 -28.04 15.85 -5.34
CA PRO A 192 -29.21 15.38 -4.59
C PRO A 192 -28.95 14.23 -3.59
N THR A 193 -27.74 13.67 -3.55
CA THR A 193 -27.41 12.39 -2.90
C THR A 193 -26.59 12.49 -1.61
N PHE A 194 -26.10 13.68 -1.21
CA PHE A 194 -24.99 13.79 -0.23
C PHE A 194 -25.29 14.37 1.17
N THR A 195 -26.56 14.60 1.51
CA THR A 195 -26.92 14.74 2.93
C THR A 195 -27.07 13.36 3.56
N TYR A 196 -25.94 12.74 3.97
CA TYR A 196 -26.02 11.47 4.69
C TYR A 196 -26.87 11.66 5.96
N ARG A 197 -27.90 10.83 6.11
CA ARG A 197 -28.79 10.85 7.27
C ARG A 197 -28.22 9.92 8.33
N ASP A 198 -28.51 10.20 9.60
CA ASP A 198 -28.13 9.29 10.68
C ASP A 198 -28.74 7.90 10.42
N ASN A 199 -27.93 6.84 10.55
CA ASN A 199 -28.23 5.45 10.15
C ASN A 199 -28.33 5.15 8.64
N GLU A 200 -27.99 6.07 7.73
CA GLU A 200 -27.87 5.82 6.29
C GLU A 200 -26.39 5.91 5.86
N ALA A 201 -25.91 4.93 5.09
CA ALA A 201 -24.54 4.90 4.59
C ALA A 201 -24.31 5.95 3.48
N PRO A 202 -23.14 6.61 3.42
CA PRO A 202 -22.85 7.62 2.40
C PRO A 202 -22.54 6.94 1.05
N ARG A 203 -23.29 7.31 0.02
CA ARG A 203 -23.20 6.69 -1.31
C ARG A 203 -22.07 7.26 -2.16
N GLU A 204 -21.64 6.51 -3.17
CA GLU A 204 -20.63 6.93 -4.16
C GLU A 204 -19.24 7.27 -3.56
N VAL A 205 -19.02 6.99 -2.27
CA VAL A 205 -17.77 7.24 -1.52
C VAL A 205 -17.27 5.99 -0.78
N GLY A 206 -17.54 4.79 -1.31
CA GLY A 206 -17.19 3.53 -0.66
C GLY A 206 -15.69 3.35 -0.39
N GLN A 207 -14.80 3.94 -1.21
CA GLN A 207 -13.37 4.00 -0.91
C GLN A 207 -13.07 4.76 0.40
N TYR A 208 -13.85 5.80 0.71
CA TYR A 208 -13.74 6.53 1.97
C TYR A 208 -14.46 5.84 3.13
N ILE A 209 -15.51 5.04 2.88
CA ILE A 209 -16.07 4.13 3.89
C ILE A 209 -15.00 3.13 4.33
N TYR A 210 -14.32 2.52 3.35
CA TYR A 210 -13.20 1.59 3.60
C TYR A 210 -12.09 2.27 4.43
N ALA A 211 -11.71 3.49 4.06
CA ALA A 211 -10.76 4.29 4.84
C ALA A 211 -11.26 4.55 6.27
N ALA A 212 -12.49 5.02 6.45
CA ALA A 212 -13.07 5.34 7.75
C ALA A 212 -13.07 4.14 8.72
N ILE A 213 -13.35 2.93 8.20
CA ILE A 213 -13.31 1.70 8.98
C ILE A 213 -11.88 1.40 9.44
N LEU A 214 -10.90 1.41 8.53
CA LEU A 214 -9.50 1.12 8.89
C LEU A 214 -8.90 2.17 9.84
N ILE A 215 -9.35 3.43 9.77
CA ILE A 215 -8.86 4.52 10.62
C ILE A 215 -9.49 4.52 12.02
N HIS A 216 -10.80 4.24 12.14
CA HIS A 216 -11.55 4.53 13.38
C HIS A 216 -12.24 3.32 14.02
N HIS A 217 -12.15 2.12 13.45
CA HIS A 217 -12.80 0.96 14.06
C HIS A 217 -12.02 0.44 15.28
N HIS A 218 -12.60 0.57 16.47
CA HIS A 218 -11.98 0.26 17.77
C HIS A 218 -11.16 -1.05 17.85
N ARG A 219 -11.62 -2.14 17.19
CA ARG A 219 -10.85 -3.42 17.09
C ARG A 219 -9.45 -3.29 16.48
N LEU A 220 -9.14 -2.20 15.76
CA LEU A 220 -7.83 -1.94 15.19
C LEU A 220 -6.91 -1.12 16.10
N GLU A 221 -7.40 -0.60 17.22
CA GLU A 221 -6.59 0.20 18.17
C GLU A 221 -5.40 -0.59 18.74
N GLN A 222 -5.54 -1.92 18.85
CA GLN A 222 -4.45 -2.84 19.25
C GLN A 222 -3.30 -2.93 18.24
N TYR A 223 -3.52 -2.49 16.99
CA TYR A 223 -2.52 -2.46 15.92
C TYR A 223 -1.96 -1.06 15.67
N HIS A 224 -2.34 -0.05 16.47
CA HIS A 224 -1.81 1.31 16.34
C HIS A 224 -0.28 1.37 16.48
N TYR A 225 0.37 2.16 15.63
CA TYR A 225 1.82 2.29 15.58
C TYR A 225 2.27 3.77 15.53
N ALA A 226 3.28 4.11 16.33
CA ALA A 226 3.89 5.44 16.40
C ALA A 226 5.40 5.33 16.63
N ASP A 227 6.14 5.13 15.53
CA ASP A 227 7.60 5.22 15.46
C ASP A 227 7.99 5.51 14.00
N LYS A 228 9.27 5.33 13.65
CA LYS A 228 9.80 5.45 12.29
C LYS A 228 9.37 4.28 11.39
N THR A 229 9.01 4.61 10.16
CA THR A 229 8.73 3.64 9.10
C THR A 229 9.21 4.17 7.74
N TYR A 230 9.53 3.26 6.82
CA TYR A 230 10.31 3.52 5.61
C TYR A 230 9.53 3.14 4.34
N ARG A 231 9.70 3.92 3.26
CA ARG A 231 9.09 3.63 1.96
C ARG A 231 10.07 3.94 0.83
N GLY A 232 10.40 2.93 0.03
CA GLY A 232 11.18 3.10 -1.20
C GLY A 232 10.26 3.49 -2.36
N MET A 233 10.67 4.48 -3.16
CA MET A 233 9.96 4.96 -4.34
C MET A 233 10.95 5.33 -5.44
N ASN A 234 10.55 5.18 -6.71
CA ASN A 234 11.24 5.80 -7.84
C ASN A 234 10.38 6.94 -8.41
N ILE A 235 10.78 8.18 -8.20
CA ILE A 235 10.03 9.38 -8.63
C ILE A 235 10.81 10.18 -9.66
N THR A 236 10.14 11.06 -10.40
CA THR A 236 10.86 11.93 -11.36
C THR A 236 11.70 12.97 -10.62
N SER A 237 12.74 13.50 -11.27
CA SER A 237 13.53 14.60 -10.69
C SER A 237 12.70 15.86 -10.44
N ASP A 238 11.57 16.05 -11.15
CA ASP A 238 10.67 17.18 -10.92
C ASP A 238 9.74 16.93 -9.73
N ASP A 239 9.22 15.70 -9.55
CA ASP A 239 8.53 15.30 -8.32
C ASP A 239 9.44 15.51 -7.11
N PHE A 240 10.71 15.11 -7.18
CA PHE A 240 11.67 15.25 -6.08
C PHE A 240 11.87 16.71 -5.65
N LYS A 241 11.93 17.65 -6.60
CA LYS A 241 12.05 19.10 -6.31
C LYS A 241 10.84 19.69 -5.57
N THR A 242 9.67 19.03 -5.60
CA THR A 242 8.49 19.51 -4.83
C THR A 242 8.65 19.30 -3.32
N TYR A 243 9.53 18.39 -2.91
CA TYR A 243 9.84 18.15 -1.51
C TYR A 243 10.85 19.19 -1.03
N ALA A 244 10.36 20.27 -0.43
CA ALA A 244 11.18 21.29 0.21
C ALA A 244 11.03 21.24 1.74
N VAL A 245 12.13 21.47 2.46
CA VAL A 245 12.14 21.49 3.94
C VAL A 245 11.22 22.60 4.45
N GLY A 246 10.37 22.27 5.43
CA GLY A 246 9.33 23.14 5.99
C GLY A 246 7.97 23.04 5.29
N ASN A 247 7.88 22.44 4.10
CA ASN A 247 6.58 22.15 3.48
C ASN A 247 5.83 21.09 4.28
N ILE A 248 4.51 21.24 4.35
CA ILE A 248 3.60 20.23 4.91
C ILE A 248 2.88 19.52 3.77
N VAL A 249 2.87 18.20 3.86
CA VAL A 249 2.30 17.27 2.90
C VAL A 249 1.25 16.39 3.56
N LEU A 250 0.15 16.10 2.86
CA LEU A 250 -1.02 15.41 3.40
C LEU A 250 -1.38 14.16 2.59
N THR A 251 -1.36 12.97 3.21
CA THR A 251 -1.61 11.71 2.49
C THR A 251 -3.00 11.66 1.85
N ARG A 252 -3.07 11.44 0.53
CA ARG A 252 -4.34 11.30 -0.21
C ARG A 252 -4.95 9.90 -0.09
N SER A 253 -4.09 8.89 0.04
CA SER A 253 -4.45 7.47 0.15
C SER A 253 -3.74 6.82 1.33
N PHE A 254 -3.94 5.52 1.52
CA PHE A 254 -3.06 4.74 2.38
C PHE A 254 -1.64 4.74 1.81
N LEU A 255 -0.64 4.72 2.71
CA LEU A 255 0.75 4.46 2.35
C LEU A 255 1.21 3.18 3.05
N SER A 256 1.38 2.09 2.30
CA SER A 256 2.22 0.98 2.75
C SER A 256 3.65 1.48 2.97
N THR A 257 4.24 1.05 4.08
CA THR A 257 5.59 1.36 4.55
C THR A 257 6.12 0.14 5.32
N SER A 258 7.42 0.06 5.62
CA SER A 258 8.00 -1.01 6.44
C SER A 258 8.72 -0.44 7.65
N LYS A 259 8.64 -1.12 8.80
CA LYS A 259 9.48 -0.82 9.97
C LYS A 259 10.98 -0.97 9.68
N GLU A 260 11.35 -1.74 8.66
CA GLU A 260 12.72 -2.11 8.36
C GLU A 260 13.20 -1.43 7.08
N ARG A 261 14.18 -0.53 7.22
CA ARG A 261 14.69 0.29 6.10
C ARG A 261 15.14 -0.55 4.89
N HIS A 262 15.83 -1.65 5.12
CA HIS A 262 16.35 -2.50 4.05
C HIS A 262 15.24 -3.19 3.23
N VAL A 263 14.06 -3.41 3.83
CA VAL A 263 12.86 -3.88 3.11
C VAL A 263 12.33 -2.77 2.20
N ALA A 264 12.32 -1.52 2.66
CA ALA A 264 11.95 -0.38 1.81
C ALA A 264 12.94 -0.17 0.65
N GLU A 265 14.25 -0.34 0.90
CA GLU A 265 15.30 -0.25 -0.13
C GLU A 265 15.21 -1.36 -1.19
N PHE A 266 14.67 -2.53 -0.86
CA PHE A 266 14.44 -3.63 -1.81
C PHE A 266 13.49 -3.25 -2.96
N TYR A 267 12.61 -2.26 -2.76
CA TYR A 267 11.68 -1.77 -3.79
C TYR A 267 12.27 -0.71 -4.73
N LEU A 268 13.52 -0.27 -4.49
CA LEU A 268 14.18 0.73 -5.33
C LEU A 268 14.75 0.10 -6.59
N ASN A 269 14.42 0.68 -7.73
CA ASN A 269 15.16 0.43 -8.97
C ASN A 269 16.37 1.38 -9.07
N PHE A 270 17.54 0.82 -9.38
CA PHE A 270 18.79 1.54 -9.62
C PHE A 270 19.27 1.43 -11.08
N ASP A 271 18.39 1.03 -12.02
CA ASP A 271 18.69 0.99 -13.45
C ASP A 271 19.17 2.36 -13.94
N ASN A 272 20.44 2.46 -14.38
CA ASN A 272 21.06 3.70 -14.89
C ASN A 272 20.38 4.29 -16.14
N PHE A 273 19.43 3.58 -16.75
CA PHE A 273 18.60 4.05 -17.87
C PHE A 273 17.24 4.62 -17.42
N SER A 274 16.90 4.51 -16.13
CA SER A 274 15.69 5.06 -15.54
C SER A 274 15.79 6.58 -15.40
N SER A 275 14.80 7.31 -15.92
CA SER A 275 14.65 8.76 -15.67
C SER A 275 14.10 9.09 -14.27
N ARG A 276 14.04 8.11 -13.36
CA ARG A 276 13.47 8.23 -12.02
C ARG A 276 14.50 7.96 -10.93
N LEU A 277 14.64 8.92 -10.02
CA LEU A 277 15.51 8.85 -8.85
C LEU A 277 14.98 7.84 -7.83
N PRO A 278 15.81 6.94 -7.28
CA PRO A 278 15.46 6.13 -6.12
C PRO A 278 15.47 6.99 -4.85
N VAL A 279 14.36 6.96 -4.10
CA VAL A 279 14.11 7.78 -2.92
C VAL A 279 13.66 6.90 -1.76
N ILE A 280 14.27 7.07 -0.58
CA ILE A 280 13.74 6.56 0.69
C ILE A 280 13.04 7.68 1.44
N CYS A 281 11.72 7.55 1.58
CA CYS A 281 10.94 8.38 2.49
C CYS A 281 10.97 7.75 3.89
N ILE A 282 11.37 8.53 4.88
CA ILE A 282 11.49 8.16 6.29
C ILE A 282 10.39 8.90 7.06
N TYR A 283 9.28 8.22 7.34
CA TYR A 283 8.14 8.78 8.07
C TYR A 283 8.32 8.54 9.57
N THR A 284 8.26 9.59 10.39
CA THR A 284 8.16 9.49 11.84
C THR A 284 6.71 9.72 12.25
N VAL A 285 5.99 8.63 12.53
CA VAL A 285 4.60 8.69 13.03
C VAL A 285 4.64 8.98 14.53
N LYS A 286 3.80 9.90 15.00
CA LYS A 286 3.74 10.34 16.40
C LYS A 286 2.40 10.05 17.06
N ASN A 287 1.32 10.11 16.30
CA ASN A 287 -0.01 9.71 16.77
C ASN A 287 -0.23 8.24 16.42
N PRO A 288 -0.42 7.35 17.42
CA PRO A 288 -0.61 5.92 17.16
C PRO A 288 -1.79 5.61 16.22
N SER A 289 -2.84 6.45 16.19
CA SER A 289 -3.99 6.24 15.30
C SER A 289 -3.75 6.64 13.84
N SER A 290 -2.57 7.18 13.51
CA SER A 290 -2.22 7.57 12.14
C SER A 290 -1.54 6.45 11.33
N SER A 291 -1.21 5.32 11.96
CA SER A 291 -0.75 4.13 11.24
C SER A 291 -1.07 2.81 11.94
N LEU A 292 -1.22 1.75 11.15
CA LEU A 292 -1.48 0.39 11.63
C LEU A 292 -0.26 -0.50 11.38
N ASP A 293 0.27 -1.14 12.41
CA ASP A 293 1.15 -2.30 12.30
C ASP A 293 0.35 -3.51 11.83
N ILE A 294 0.40 -3.79 10.53
CA ILE A 294 -0.31 -4.90 9.93
C ILE A 294 0.60 -6.11 9.68
N THR A 295 1.80 -6.14 10.27
CA THR A 295 2.79 -7.23 10.15
C THR A 295 2.17 -8.63 10.30
N GLU A 296 1.30 -8.83 11.28
CA GLU A 296 0.72 -10.15 11.57
C GLU A 296 -0.54 -10.48 10.74
N MET A 297 -1.18 -9.46 10.15
CA MET A 297 -2.37 -9.58 9.29
C MET A 297 -2.03 -9.63 7.80
N SER A 298 -0.90 -9.05 7.40
CA SER A 298 -0.40 -9.05 6.02
C SER A 298 0.01 -10.45 5.60
N GLN A 299 -0.22 -10.77 4.32
CA GLN A 299 0.24 -12.02 3.70
C GLN A 299 1.76 -12.19 3.79
N TYR A 300 2.51 -11.07 3.83
CA TYR A 300 3.97 -11.04 3.78
C TYR A 300 4.58 -10.53 5.10
N LYS A 301 4.48 -11.34 6.17
CA LYS A 301 4.96 -10.97 7.53
C LYS A 301 6.42 -10.52 7.62
N SER A 302 7.26 -10.95 6.68
CA SER A 302 8.66 -10.53 6.53
C SER A 302 8.82 -9.09 6.02
N GLU A 303 7.78 -8.45 5.49
CA GLU A 303 7.84 -7.04 5.06
C GLU A 303 7.69 -6.05 6.22
N LYS A 304 7.29 -6.52 7.42
CA LYS A 304 7.03 -5.68 8.61
C LYS A 304 6.15 -4.47 8.28
N GLU A 305 5.07 -4.72 7.54
CA GLU A 305 4.27 -3.69 6.93
C GLU A 305 3.55 -2.83 7.98
N VAL A 306 3.76 -1.52 7.88
CA VAL A 306 3.02 -0.49 8.58
C VAL A 306 2.24 0.30 7.54
N LEU A 307 0.94 0.45 7.76
CA LEU A 307 0.03 1.15 6.87
C LEU A 307 -0.28 2.53 7.46
N ILE A 308 0.33 3.59 6.92
CA ILE A 308 -0.05 4.97 7.25
C ILE A 308 -1.39 5.26 6.58
N VAL A 309 -2.31 5.86 7.31
CA VAL A 309 -3.68 6.09 6.83
C VAL A 309 -3.83 7.39 6.00
N PRO A 310 -4.87 7.52 5.17
CA PRO A 310 -5.22 8.77 4.51
C PRO A 310 -5.37 9.94 5.50
N PHE A 311 -5.13 11.14 5.00
CA PHE A 311 -5.24 12.40 5.73
C PHE A 311 -4.30 12.52 6.94
N THR A 312 -3.13 11.88 6.87
CA THR A 312 -2.03 12.08 7.82
C THR A 312 -1.13 13.20 7.30
N ALA A 313 -0.92 14.25 8.10
CA ALA A 313 -0.11 15.40 7.73
C ALA A 313 1.33 15.24 8.22
N PHE A 314 2.31 15.39 7.34
CA PHE A 314 3.74 15.36 7.66
C PHE A 314 4.43 16.66 7.25
N GLU A 315 5.35 17.13 8.10
CA GLU A 315 6.28 18.21 7.79
C GLU A 315 7.57 17.60 7.23
N ILE A 316 8.07 18.10 6.10
CA ILE A 316 9.35 17.68 5.52
C ILE A 316 10.46 18.35 6.32
N VAL A 317 11.28 17.58 7.04
CA VAL A 317 12.32 18.11 7.95
C VAL A 317 13.74 18.01 7.38
N SER A 318 13.98 17.10 6.44
CA SER A 318 15.25 16.96 5.74
C SER A 318 15.03 16.38 4.34
N VAL A 319 15.81 16.86 3.38
CA VAL A 319 15.93 16.28 2.04
C VAL A 319 17.41 16.18 1.72
N ARG A 320 17.88 14.98 1.33
CA ARG A 320 19.29 14.70 1.04
C ARG A 320 19.42 13.97 -0.29
N GLU A 321 20.43 14.33 -1.06
CA GLU A 321 20.90 13.57 -2.22
C GLU A 321 22.26 12.98 -1.85
N ASN A 322 22.34 11.67 -1.59
CA ASN A 322 23.61 11.01 -1.29
C ASN A 322 24.30 10.60 -2.59
N ILE A 323 25.23 11.43 -3.04
CA ILE A 323 26.20 11.11 -4.09
C ILE A 323 27.37 10.38 -3.42
N ASP A 324 27.38 9.04 -3.49
CA ASP A 324 28.39 8.20 -2.82
C ASP A 324 29.71 8.15 -3.63
N ALA A 325 30.46 9.26 -3.57
CA ALA A 325 31.57 9.59 -4.46
C ALA A 325 32.90 8.83 -4.22
N MET A 326 32.86 7.57 -3.74
CA MET A 326 34.06 6.81 -3.35
C MET A 326 34.29 5.50 -4.12
N PHE A 327 33.34 5.02 -4.94
CA PHE A 327 33.52 3.84 -5.79
C PHE A 327 32.88 4.04 -7.17
N HIS A 328 33.51 3.50 -8.22
CA HIS A 328 33.10 3.66 -9.64
C HIS A 328 31.81 2.93 -10.05
N ASP A 329 30.82 2.86 -9.16
CA ASP A 329 29.50 2.25 -9.38
C ASP A 329 28.46 3.05 -8.57
N GLU A 330 28.42 4.37 -8.83
CA GLU A 330 27.72 5.39 -8.05
C GLU A 330 26.19 5.27 -8.15
N ARG A 331 25.59 4.57 -7.19
CA ARG A 331 24.12 4.58 -7.01
C ARG A 331 23.72 5.77 -6.14
N CYS A 332 23.34 6.87 -6.77
CA CYS A 332 22.74 8.01 -6.08
C CYS A 332 21.46 7.56 -5.37
N LEU A 333 21.39 7.75 -4.04
CA LEU A 333 20.21 7.45 -3.23
C LEU A 333 19.73 8.74 -2.56
N CYS A 334 18.50 9.14 -2.84
CA CYS A 334 17.89 10.30 -2.22
C CYS A 334 17.11 9.90 -0.96
N GLU A 335 17.05 10.80 0.02
CA GLU A 335 16.33 10.60 1.27
C GLU A 335 15.44 11.80 1.59
N ILE A 336 14.23 11.52 2.07
CA ILE A 336 13.28 12.53 2.52
C ILE A 336 12.82 12.14 3.92
N GLU A 337 13.10 12.98 4.91
CA GLU A 337 12.61 12.79 6.27
C GLU A 337 11.33 13.58 6.48
N LEU A 338 10.29 12.88 6.92
CA LEU A 338 8.94 13.38 7.13
C LEU A 338 8.54 13.13 8.58
N VAL A 339 8.07 14.16 9.28
CA VAL A 339 7.70 14.06 10.70
C VAL A 339 6.23 14.45 10.84
N GLU A 340 5.44 13.61 11.51
CA GLU A 340 4.01 13.87 11.65
C GLU A 340 3.75 15.21 12.36
N CYS A 341 2.89 16.01 11.75
CA CYS A 341 2.44 17.28 12.28
C CYS A 341 1.61 17.05 13.54
N GLN A 342 1.93 17.82 14.58
CA GLN A 342 1.12 17.93 15.78
C GLN A 342 0.54 19.34 15.86
N GLN A 343 -0.47 19.55 16.70
CA GLN A 343 -1.11 20.85 16.88
C GLN A 343 -0.08 21.89 17.33
N LYS A 344 0.31 22.82 16.44
CA LYS A 344 1.20 23.93 16.76
C LYS A 344 0.41 25.08 17.44
N PRO A 345 0.98 25.80 18.42
CA PRO A 345 0.34 26.99 18.98
C PRO A 345 0.00 28.01 17.89
N GLY A 346 -1.24 28.50 17.89
CA GLY A 346 -1.75 29.45 16.89
C GLY A 346 -2.52 28.83 15.72
N TRP A 347 -2.43 27.50 15.51
CA TRP A 347 -3.27 26.81 14.53
C TRP A 347 -4.71 26.64 15.06
N LYS A 348 -5.63 27.44 14.53
CA LYS A 348 -7.08 27.31 14.79
C LYS A 348 -7.63 26.11 14.02
N THR A 349 -8.21 25.17 14.76
CA THR A 349 -9.00 24.02 14.27
C THR A 349 -10.32 24.47 13.67
#